data_AF-A0A2M7YJI1-F1
#
_entry.id   AF-A0A2M7YJI1-F1
#
_cell.length_a   1.000
_cell.length_b   1.000
_cell.length_c   1.000
_cell.angle_alpha   90.00
_cell.angle_beta   90.00
_cell.angle_gamma   90.00
#
_symmetry.space_group_name_H-M   'P 1'
#
loop_
_entity.id
_entity.type
_entity.pdbx_description
1 polymer ?
#
loop_
_entity_poly.entity_id
_entity_poly.type
_entity_poly.pdbx_seq_one_letter_code
_entity_poly.pdbx_strand_id
1 'polypeptide(L)'
;MEKRFLISIIVVIALIVIGLPWYYFLGPGKNYIAYQKTVAGLSGNEAILVLDNGQQERMFKGEITEGMTVTDVLEASGLAGNEQTGLRCSLNGKDVGDQAAQETVHPKDKIVCKY
;
A
#
# COMPACT_ATOMS: atom_id res chain seq x y z
N MET A 1 -39.93 -33.97 1.27
CA MET A 1 -39.35 -32.64 0.99
C MET A 1 -37.90 -32.60 1.49
N GLU A 2 -37.06 -33.58 1.12
CA GLU A 2 -35.81 -33.85 1.86
C GLU A 2 -34.56 -33.93 0.96
N LYS A 3 -34.66 -34.55 -0.22
CA LYS A 3 -33.49 -34.74 -1.10
C LYS A 3 -33.00 -33.44 -1.76
N ARG A 4 -33.92 -32.52 -2.12
CA ARG A 4 -33.56 -31.23 -2.74
C ARG A 4 -32.88 -30.28 -1.74
N PHE A 5 -33.21 -30.38 -0.46
CA PHE A 5 -32.63 -29.55 0.59
C PHE A 5 -31.19 -30.00 0.92
N LEU A 6 -30.97 -31.32 1.01
CA LEU A 6 -29.64 -31.91 1.18
C LEU A 6 -28.68 -31.55 0.03
N ILE A 7 -29.16 -31.58 -1.21
CA ILE A 7 -28.33 -31.20 -2.37
C ILE A 7 -27.92 -29.72 -2.32
N SER A 8 -28.84 -28.81 -1.97
CA SER A 8 -28.49 -27.38 -1.81
C SER A 8 -27.44 -27.14 -0.73
N ILE A 9 -27.52 -27.85 0.41
CA ILE A 9 -26.53 -27.72 1.49
C ILE A 9 -25.15 -28.18 1.01
N ILE A 10 -25.07 -29.30 0.31
CA ILE A 10 -23.79 -29.84 -0.20
C ILE A 10 -23.16 -28.86 -1.21
N VAL A 11 -23.96 -28.25 -2.09
CA VAL A 11 -23.47 -27.26 -3.06
C VAL A 11 -22.95 -26.00 -2.37
N VAL A 12 -23.63 -25.50 -1.33
CA VAL A 12 -23.17 -24.33 -0.57
C VAL A 12 -21.88 -24.64 0.17
N ILE A 13 -21.76 -25.81 0.81
CA ILE A 13 -20.54 -26.23 1.47
C ILE A 13 -19.39 -26.38 0.46
N ALA A 14 -19.63 -26.96 -0.72
CA ALA A 14 -18.62 -27.07 -1.77
C ALA A 14 -18.14 -25.69 -2.26
N LEU A 15 -19.05 -24.73 -2.42
CA LEU A 15 -18.70 -23.35 -2.78
C LEU A 15 -17.88 -22.64 -1.70
N ILE A 16 -18.17 -22.89 -0.42
CA ILE A 16 -17.39 -22.34 0.70
C ILE A 16 -16.00 -22.98 0.75
N VAL A 17 -15.90 -24.31 0.60
CA VAL A 17 -14.64 -25.05 0.65
C VAL A 17 -13.74 -24.75 -0.55
N ILE A 18 -14.29 -24.39 -1.71
CA ILE A 18 -13.51 -24.00 -2.89
C ILE A 18 -13.26 -22.49 -2.91
N GLY A 19 -14.24 -21.68 -2.55
CA GLY A 19 -14.18 -20.22 -2.58
C GLY A 19 -13.30 -19.61 -1.50
N LEU A 20 -13.30 -20.16 -0.28
CA LEU A 20 -12.47 -19.63 0.81
C LEU A 20 -10.96 -19.82 0.54
N PRO A 21 -10.46 -20.99 0.12
CA PRO A 21 -9.05 -21.13 -0.26
C PRO A 21 -8.68 -20.26 -1.44
N TRP A 22 -9.55 -20.11 -2.44
CA TRP A 22 -9.30 -19.24 -3.59
C TRP A 22 -9.16 -17.78 -3.16
N TYR A 23 -10.03 -17.30 -2.27
CA TYR A 23 -9.98 -15.96 -1.70
C TYR A 23 -8.72 -15.74 -0.83
N TYR A 24 -8.34 -16.74 -0.02
CA TYR A 24 -7.15 -16.66 0.84
C TYR A 24 -5.83 -16.76 0.06
N PHE A 25 -5.78 -17.54 -1.03
CA PHE A 25 -4.57 -17.71 -1.84
C PHE A 25 -4.37 -16.61 -2.89
N LEU A 26 -5.44 -16.00 -3.41
CA LEU A 26 -5.37 -14.89 -4.37
C LEU A 26 -5.64 -13.51 -3.78
N GLY A 27 -5.91 -13.43 -2.48
CA GLY A 27 -5.97 -12.15 -1.76
C GLY A 27 -4.62 -11.40 -1.84
N PRO A 28 -4.63 -10.06 -1.77
CA PRO A 28 -3.45 -9.20 -1.90
C PRO A 28 -2.53 -9.31 -0.67
N GLY A 29 -1.94 -10.49 -0.44
CA GLY A 29 -1.35 -10.85 0.85
C GLY A 29 0.16 -10.69 0.96
N LYS A 30 0.91 -10.73 -0.14
CA LYS A 30 2.39 -10.74 -0.07
C LYS A 30 2.96 -9.36 0.29
N ASN A 31 2.42 -8.30 -0.30
CA ASN A 31 2.92 -6.94 -0.09
C ASN A 31 2.44 -6.36 1.25
N TYR A 32 1.27 -6.77 1.74
CA TYR A 32 0.73 -6.34 3.03
C TYR A 32 1.59 -6.82 4.22
N ILE A 33 2.06 -8.08 4.19
CA ILE A 33 2.90 -8.63 5.26
C ILE A 33 4.29 -7.96 5.26
N ALA A 34 4.86 -7.72 4.07
CA ALA A 34 6.13 -6.99 3.94
C ALA A 34 6.01 -5.54 4.45
N TYR A 35 4.91 -4.87 4.14
CA TYR A 35 4.60 -3.53 4.64
C TYR A 35 4.49 -3.51 6.17
N GLN A 36 3.69 -4.41 6.76
CA GLN A 36 3.53 -4.49 8.21
C GLN A 36 4.87 -4.72 8.94
N LYS A 37 5.73 -5.60 8.42
CA LYS A 37 7.07 -5.82 8.98
C LYS A 37 7.96 -4.57 8.87
N THR A 38 7.82 -3.82 7.78
CA THR A 38 8.60 -2.61 7.53
C THR A 38 8.16 -1.48 8.46
N VAL A 39 6.86 -1.28 8.62
CA VAL A 39 6.25 -0.30 9.54
C VAL A 39 6.54 -0.64 11.01
N ALA A 40 6.46 -1.92 11.38
CA ALA A 40 6.75 -2.35 12.75
C ALA A 40 8.22 -2.09 13.18
N GLY A 41 9.13 -1.97 12.20
CA GLY A 41 10.52 -1.64 12.44
C GLY A 41 10.89 -0.20 12.09
N LEU A 42 9.94 0.72 11.99
CA LEU A 42 10.23 2.15 11.87
C LEU A 42 10.63 2.72 13.23
N SER A 43 11.68 3.53 13.24
CA SER A 43 12.04 4.34 14.40
C SER A 43 10.98 5.42 14.65
N GLY A 44 11.05 6.10 15.81
CA GLY A 44 10.06 7.10 16.21
C GLY A 44 9.88 8.26 15.22
N ASN A 45 10.88 8.52 14.38
CA ASN A 45 10.95 9.66 13.46
C ASN A 45 11.03 9.23 11.99
N GLU A 46 10.81 7.97 11.64
CA GLU A 46 10.92 7.49 10.25
C GLU A 46 9.55 7.43 9.57
N ALA A 47 9.53 7.64 8.25
CA ALA A 47 8.41 7.36 7.36
C ALA A 47 8.81 6.38 6.25
N ILE A 48 7.82 5.88 5.51
CA ILE A 48 8.03 4.96 4.39
C ILE A 48 7.62 5.61 3.08
N LEU A 49 8.53 5.57 2.11
CA LEU A 49 8.23 5.79 0.71
C LEU A 49 8.10 4.45 -0.01
N VAL A 50 7.00 4.26 -0.72
CA VAL A 50 6.73 3.09 -1.56
C VAL A 50 6.70 3.52 -3.01
N LEU A 51 7.54 2.91 -3.83
CA LEU A 51 7.54 3.03 -5.28
C LEU A 51 6.87 1.81 -5.87
N ASP A 52 5.76 2.01 -6.59
CA ASP A 52 4.92 0.96 -7.16
C ASP A 52 4.83 1.12 -8.68
N ASN A 53 5.30 0.13 -9.45
CA ASN A 53 5.20 0.14 -10.91
C ASN A 53 4.04 -0.73 -11.45
N GLY A 54 3.08 -1.10 -10.58
CA GLY A 54 1.97 -1.99 -10.88
C GLY A 54 2.32 -3.48 -10.91
N GLN A 55 3.61 -3.84 -10.95
CA GLN A 55 4.08 -5.22 -10.86
C GLN A 55 4.91 -5.50 -9.60
N GLN A 56 5.64 -4.50 -9.13
CA GLN A 56 6.57 -4.59 -8.02
C GLN A 56 6.51 -3.32 -7.18
N GLU A 57 6.52 -3.53 -5.87
CA GLU A 57 6.67 -2.48 -4.86
C GLU A 57 8.10 -2.48 -4.32
N ARG A 58 8.71 -1.29 -4.22
CA ARG A 58 9.97 -1.05 -3.52
C ARG A 58 9.71 -0.10 -2.37
N MET A 59 10.18 -0.47 -1.18
CA MET A 59 9.94 0.31 0.04
C MET A 59 11.26 0.88 0.54
N PHE A 60 11.25 2.16 0.88
CA PHE A 60 12.37 2.90 1.41
C PHE A 60 11.96 3.51 2.74
N LYS A 61 12.86 3.43 3.73
CA LYS A 61 12.70 4.12 5.01
C LYS A 61 13.57 5.36 4.99
N GLY A 62 13.07 6.45 5.55
CA GLY A 62 13.82 7.68 5.73
C GLY A 62 13.41 8.37 7.02
N GLU A 63 14.37 9.06 7.64
CA GLU A 63 14.09 9.94 8.78
C GLU A 63 13.36 11.19 8.31
N ILE A 64 12.35 11.59 9.07
CA ILE A 64 11.52 12.77 8.84
C ILE A 64 11.86 13.81 9.90
N THR A 65 12.14 15.02 9.44
CA THR A 65 12.28 16.20 10.28
C THR A 65 10.99 17.01 10.27
N GLU A 66 10.77 17.81 11.31
CA GLU A 66 9.59 18.67 11.42
C GLU A 66 9.49 19.62 10.21
N GLY A 67 8.28 19.74 9.65
CA GLY A 67 8.00 20.60 8.50
C GLY A 67 8.35 20.01 7.13
N MET A 68 8.94 18.82 7.06
CA MET A 68 9.23 18.15 5.80
C MET A 68 7.94 17.83 5.03
N THR A 69 7.90 18.15 3.75
CA THR A 69 6.75 17.94 2.86
C THR A 69 6.91 16.67 2.03
N VAL A 70 5.84 16.24 1.34
CA VAL A 70 5.94 15.11 0.41
C VAL A 70 6.96 15.40 -0.68
N THR A 71 7.04 16.64 -1.16
CA THR A 71 8.04 17.03 -2.17
C THR A 71 9.45 16.85 -1.64
N ASP A 72 9.75 17.34 -0.43
CA ASP A 72 11.07 17.18 0.20
C ASP A 72 11.50 15.71 0.30
N VAL A 73 10.56 14.81 0.64
CA VAL A 73 10.83 13.37 0.67
C VAL A 73 11.15 12.82 -0.72
N LEU A 74 10.44 13.28 -1.75
CA LEU A 74 10.73 12.91 -3.13
C LEU A 74 12.10 13.44 -3.58
N GLU A 75 12.47 14.66 -3.20
CA GLU A 75 13.78 15.22 -3.52
C GLU A 75 14.90 14.45 -2.85
N ALA A 76 14.78 14.17 -1.55
CA ALA A 76 15.73 13.38 -0.80
C ALA A 76 15.89 11.95 -1.37
N SER A 77 14.82 11.41 -1.97
CA SER A 77 14.81 10.10 -2.61
C SER A 77 15.33 10.11 -4.06
N GLY A 78 15.72 11.27 -4.60
CA GLY A 78 16.16 11.43 -5.98
C GLY A 78 15.02 11.35 -7.01
N LEU A 79 13.78 11.55 -6.57
CA LEU A 79 12.57 11.54 -7.39
C LEU A 79 12.06 12.95 -7.71
N ALA A 80 12.76 13.99 -7.22
CA ALA A 80 12.54 15.39 -7.59
C ALA A 80 12.96 15.66 -9.04
N GLY A 81 12.05 15.34 -9.94
CA GLY A 81 12.12 15.71 -11.36
C GLY A 81 10.78 15.46 -12.06
N ASN A 82 9.71 15.32 -11.29
CA ASN A 82 8.58 14.48 -11.67
C ASN A 82 7.45 15.19 -12.43
N GLU A 83 7.59 16.48 -12.70
CA GLU A 83 6.66 17.13 -13.62
C GLU A 83 6.70 16.46 -15.01
N GLN A 84 7.76 15.70 -15.33
CA GLN A 84 7.93 15.00 -16.60
C GLN A 84 7.67 13.48 -16.55
N THR A 85 7.67 12.82 -15.38
CA THR A 85 7.62 11.33 -15.29
C THR A 85 6.24 10.77 -14.92
N GLY A 86 5.23 11.61 -14.70
CA GLY A 86 3.85 11.15 -14.51
C GLY A 86 3.63 10.34 -13.23
N LEU A 87 4.52 10.44 -12.22
CA LEU A 87 4.28 9.75 -10.95
C LEU A 87 3.02 10.31 -10.29
N ARG A 88 2.18 9.40 -9.82
CA ARG A 88 1.05 9.72 -8.96
C ARG A 88 1.36 9.32 -7.53
N CYS A 89 1.56 10.32 -6.68
CA CYS A 89 1.88 10.12 -5.27
C CYS A 89 0.64 10.27 -4.39
N SER A 90 0.58 9.45 -3.35
CA SER A 90 -0.45 9.53 -2.31
C SER A 90 0.18 9.46 -0.92
N LEU A 91 -0.31 10.28 0.00
CA LEU A 91 0.07 10.30 1.41
C LEU A 91 -1.02 9.61 2.22
N ASN A 92 -0.70 8.50 2.88
CA ASN A 92 -1.64 7.68 3.65
C ASN A 92 -2.92 7.31 2.86
N GLY A 93 -2.80 7.15 1.54
CA GLY A 93 -3.91 6.85 0.63
C GLY A 93 -4.68 8.06 0.09
N LYS A 94 -4.37 9.28 0.55
CA LYS A 94 -4.87 10.53 -0.04
C LYS A 94 -3.98 10.91 -1.23
N ASP A 95 -4.54 11.02 -2.43
CA ASP A 95 -3.81 11.55 -3.59
C ASP A 95 -3.40 13.00 -3.28
N VAL A 96 -2.10 13.29 -3.42
CA VAL A 96 -1.56 14.62 -3.09
C VAL A 96 -1.32 15.48 -4.33
N GLY A 97 -1.20 14.88 -5.52
CA GLY A 97 -1.00 15.60 -6.79
C GLY A 97 -0.14 16.86 -6.67
N ASP A 98 -0.70 17.99 -7.11
CA ASP A 98 -0.06 19.31 -7.09
C ASP A 98 0.11 19.90 -5.67
N GLN A 99 -0.57 19.32 -4.66
CA GLN A 99 -0.48 19.74 -3.26
C GLN A 99 0.68 19.06 -2.52
N ALA A 100 1.47 18.20 -3.18
CA ALA A 100 2.61 17.52 -2.56
C ALA A 100 3.62 18.47 -1.88
N ALA A 101 3.73 19.72 -2.35
CA ALA A 101 4.58 20.75 -1.74
C ALA A 101 3.98 21.40 -0.49
N GLN A 102 2.71 21.16 -0.19
CA GLN A 102 1.98 21.75 0.96
C GLN A 102 1.62 20.69 2.00
N GLU A 103 1.66 19.41 1.64
CA GLU A 103 1.33 18.29 2.51
C GLU A 103 2.56 17.90 3.35
N THR A 104 2.49 18.18 4.65
CA THR A 104 3.51 17.81 5.63
C THR A 104 3.49 16.31 5.92
N VAL A 105 4.68 15.70 5.93
CA VAL A 105 4.88 14.29 6.28
C VAL A 105 5.20 14.19 7.76
N HIS A 106 4.54 13.26 8.43
CA HIS A 106 4.74 12.95 9.83
C HIS A 106 5.45 11.60 9.98
N PRO A 107 6.09 11.36 11.14
CA PRO A 107 6.62 10.03 11.43
C PRO A 107 5.55 8.95 11.30
N LYS A 108 5.94 7.81 10.73
CA LYS A 108 5.11 6.64 10.39
C LYS A 108 4.13 6.85 9.24
N ASP A 109 4.15 8.00 8.58
CA ASP A 109 3.39 8.19 7.36
C ASP A 109 3.89 7.27 6.24
N LYS A 110 2.96 6.95 5.35
CA LYS A 110 3.19 6.15 4.16
C LYS A 110 2.97 7.01 2.93
N ILE A 111 4.02 7.21 2.16
CA ILE A 111 3.94 7.84 0.84
C ILE A 111 4.00 6.71 -0.20
N VAL A 112 3.06 6.71 -1.14
CA VAL A 112 3.04 5.72 -2.24
C VAL A 112 3.03 6.47 -3.56
N CYS A 113 4.07 6.30 -4.35
CA CYS A 113 4.19 6.87 -5.68
C CYS A 113 4.14 5.77 -6.74
N LYS A 114 3.23 5.95 -7.69
CA LYS A 114 2.98 5.03 -8.80
C LYS A 114 3.51 5.58 -10.12
N TYR A 115 4.16 4.75 -10.93
CA TYR A 115 4.70 5.11 -12.26
C TYR A 115 4.56 3.98 -13.26
#